data_AF-A0A8J7W7Z3-F1
#
_entry.id   AF-A0A8J7W7Z3-F1
#
_cell.length_a   1.000
_cell.length_b   1.000
_cell.length_c   1.000
_cell.angle_alpha   90.00
_cell.angle_beta   90.00
_cell.angle_gamma   90.00
#
_symmetry.space_group_name_H-M   'P 1'
#
loop_
_entity.id
_entity.type
_entity.pdbx_description
1 polymer ?
#
loop_
_entity_poly.entity_id
_entity_poly.type
_entity_poly.pdbx_seq_one_letter_code
_entity_poly.pdbx_strand_id
1 'polypeptide(L)'
;MAFQTFVTLAALGLAGTLAPQEAPGTTFTQAPPFIDAQGMAPGPVAGDYRTTPEGCTYRRTQAPGYPERWILIVNPQQLGLPRPPSGCPGMM
;
A
#
# COMPACT_ATOMS: atom_id res chain seq x y z
N MET A 1 38.80 -14.15 -67.73
CA MET A 1 37.87 -13.95 -66.60
C MET A 1 38.62 -14.18 -65.30
N ALA A 2 39.21 -13.13 -64.75
CA ALA A 2 39.79 -13.08 -63.41
C ALA A 2 39.98 -11.60 -63.09
N PHE A 3 39.55 -11.15 -61.91
CA PHE A 3 40.33 -10.29 -61.01
C PHE A 3 39.55 -10.19 -59.69
N GLN A 4 40.09 -10.89 -58.69
CA GLN A 4 39.63 -10.89 -57.32
C GLN A 4 40.16 -9.63 -56.63
N THR A 5 39.32 -8.95 -55.85
CA THR A 5 39.77 -7.97 -54.85
C THR A 5 39.69 -8.60 -53.47
N PHE A 6 40.88 -8.78 -52.89
CA PHE A 6 41.13 -9.20 -51.53
C PHE A 6 40.74 -8.09 -50.54
N VAL A 7 40.09 -8.44 -49.43
CA VAL A 7 40.30 -7.73 -48.16
C VAL A 7 40.47 -8.76 -47.05
N THR A 8 41.72 -8.87 -46.61
CA THR A 8 42.17 -9.57 -45.41
C THR A 8 41.70 -8.83 -44.15
N LEU A 9 40.87 -9.46 -43.32
CA LEU A 9 40.64 -8.99 -41.96
C LEU A 9 41.72 -9.58 -41.04
N ALA A 10 42.65 -8.72 -40.66
CA ALA A 10 43.65 -9.01 -39.65
C ALA A 10 43.10 -8.73 -38.25
N ALA A 11 43.28 -9.75 -37.40
CA ALA A 11 43.90 -9.65 -36.08
C ALA A 11 43.11 -9.12 -34.86
N LEU A 12 43.06 -10.03 -33.88
CA LEU A 12 43.46 -9.86 -32.47
C LEU A 12 42.57 -9.02 -31.55
N GLY A 13 41.78 -9.76 -30.77
CA GLY A 13 41.94 -9.81 -29.31
C GLY A 13 41.43 -8.63 -28.51
N LEU A 14 40.58 -8.91 -27.51
CA LEU A 14 40.65 -8.33 -26.17
C LEU A 14 39.62 -9.05 -25.28
N ALA A 15 40.11 -9.60 -24.18
CA ALA A 15 39.29 -10.12 -23.10
C ALA A 15 38.36 -9.00 -22.59
N GLY A 16 37.07 -9.32 -22.43
CA GLY A 16 36.06 -8.40 -21.89
C GLY A 16 35.00 -9.18 -21.15
N THR A 17 35.23 -9.35 -19.85
CA THR A 17 34.26 -9.48 -18.75
C THR A 17 32.99 -10.30 -19.01
N LEU A 18 32.86 -11.42 -18.30
CA LEU A 18 31.57 -11.99 -17.89
C LEU A 18 30.77 -10.87 -17.22
N ALA A 19 29.85 -10.24 -17.95
CA ALA A 19 28.90 -9.32 -17.35
C ALA A 19 28.00 -10.14 -16.41
N PRO A 20 27.85 -9.77 -15.13
CA PRO A 20 26.76 -10.31 -14.34
C PRO A 20 25.46 -9.98 -15.07
N GLN A 21 24.69 -11.02 -15.39
CA GLN A 21 23.32 -10.86 -15.86
C GLN A 21 22.58 -10.25 -14.66
N GLU A 22 22.41 -8.93 -14.64
CA GLU A 22 21.44 -8.32 -13.73
C GLU A 22 20.08 -8.88 -14.11
N ALA A 23 19.60 -9.81 -13.28
CA ALA A 23 18.23 -10.27 -13.33
C ALA A 23 17.33 -9.01 -13.38
N PRO A 24 16.30 -8.97 -14.24
CA PRO A 24 15.37 -7.85 -14.24
C PRO A 24 14.74 -7.81 -12.85
N GLY A 25 15.19 -6.85 -12.04
CA GLY A 25 14.59 -6.53 -10.77
C GLY A 25 13.16 -6.13 -11.05
N THR A 26 12.21 -7.00 -10.72
CA THR A 26 10.82 -6.59 -10.51
C THR A 26 10.84 -5.59 -9.37
N THR A 27 10.99 -4.32 -9.72
CA THR A 27 10.64 -3.21 -8.85
C THR A 27 9.13 -3.32 -8.65
N PHE A 28 8.74 -3.92 -7.53
CA PHE A 28 7.39 -3.77 -7.02
C PHE A 28 7.25 -2.31 -6.58
N THR A 29 6.89 -1.44 -7.51
CA THR A 29 6.33 -0.13 -7.16
C THR A 29 5.07 -0.43 -6.36
N GLN A 30 5.17 -0.28 -5.04
CA GLN A 30 4.03 -0.33 -4.15
C GLN A 30 3.02 0.68 -4.68
N ALA A 31 1.86 0.19 -5.12
CA ALA A 31 0.78 1.07 -5.51
C ALA A 31 0.46 1.98 -4.32
N PRO A 32 0.23 3.29 -4.54
CA PRO A 32 -0.24 4.15 -3.47
C PRO A 32 -1.49 3.50 -2.84
N PRO A 33 -1.67 3.56 -1.52
CA PRO A 33 -2.87 3.04 -0.89
C PRO A 33 -4.08 3.65 -1.61
N PHE A 34 -5.07 2.83 -1.94
CA PHE A 34 -6.35 3.29 -2.47
C PHE A 34 -7.08 4.04 -1.36
N ILE A 35 -6.67 5.29 -1.14
CA ILE A 35 -7.43 6.25 -0.36
C ILE A 35 -8.43 6.84 -1.34
N ASP A 36 -9.56 6.17 -1.48
CA ASP A 36 -10.74 6.82 -2.06
C ASP A 36 -11.00 8.03 -1.15
N ALA A 37 -10.76 9.23 -1.67
CA ALA A 37 -10.90 10.48 -0.96
C ALA A 37 -12.39 10.78 -0.74
N GLN A 38 -13.11 9.88 -0.09
CA GLN A 38 -14.41 10.15 0.49
C GLN A 38 -14.17 10.96 1.76
N GLY A 39 -13.93 12.26 1.57
CA GLY A 39 -14.09 13.31 2.55
C GLY A 39 -13.65 12.96 3.97
N MET A 40 -12.34 12.99 4.23
CA MET A 40 -11.89 13.34 5.58
C MET A 40 -12.17 14.83 5.78
N ALA A 41 -13.44 15.19 5.95
CA ALA A 41 -13.80 16.48 6.50
C ALA A 41 -13.34 16.48 7.96
N PRO A 42 -12.55 17.46 8.42
CA PRO A 42 -12.28 17.63 9.84
C PRO A 42 -13.57 18.15 10.50
N GLY A 43 -14.51 17.24 10.76
CA GLY A 43 -15.72 17.48 11.52
C GLY A 43 -15.45 17.35 13.03
N PRO A 44 -16.25 18.00 13.88
CA PRO A 44 -15.99 18.12 15.31
C PRO A 44 -15.81 16.77 16.02
N VAL A 45 -14.72 16.67 16.78
CA VAL A 45 -14.08 15.49 17.39
C VAL A 45 -14.88 14.84 18.55
N ALA A 46 -16.13 15.25 18.80
CA ALA A 46 -16.90 14.78 19.96
C ALA A 46 -18.09 13.86 19.63
N GLY A 47 -18.53 13.76 18.36
CA GLY A 47 -19.72 12.98 17.97
C GLY A 47 -19.45 11.69 17.20
N ASP A 48 -18.20 11.48 16.76
CA ASP A 48 -17.85 10.35 15.88
C ASP A 48 -17.39 9.11 16.63
N TYR A 49 -17.20 9.18 17.95
CA TYR A 49 -16.66 8.07 18.75
C TYR A 49 -17.64 7.67 19.86
N ARG A 50 -17.86 6.36 20.00
CA ARG A 50 -18.68 5.78 21.08
C ARG A 50 -17.96 4.60 21.71
N THR A 51 -17.82 4.62 23.02
CA THR A 51 -17.33 3.47 23.79
C THR A 51 -18.50 2.80 24.48
N THR A 52 -18.66 1.50 24.28
CA THR A 52 -19.70 0.72 24.97
C THR A 52 -19.31 0.43 26.42
N PRO A 53 -20.25 0.03 27.31
CA PRO A 53 -19.91 -0.32 28.69
C PRO A 53 -18.88 -1.44 28.81
N GLU A 54 -18.82 -2.32 27.81
CA GLU A 54 -17.84 -3.40 27.71
C GLU A 54 -16.44 -2.89 27.36
N GLY A 55 -16.27 -1.61 27.01
CA GLY A 55 -14.98 -1.02 26.69
C GLY A 55 -14.58 -1.11 25.21
N CYS A 56 -15.52 -1.44 24.33
CA CYS A 56 -15.28 -1.43 22.88
C CYS A 56 -15.53 -0.03 22.32
N THR A 57 -14.51 0.58 21.68
CA THR A 57 -14.63 1.90 21.04
C THR A 57 -14.89 1.79 19.54
N TYR A 58 -15.91 2.50 19.07
CA TYR A 58 -16.33 2.53 17.68
C TYR A 58 -16.27 3.93 17.11
N ARG A 59 -16.09 4.01 15.80
CA ARG A 59 -16.25 5.23 15.01
C ARG A 59 -17.53 5.20 14.19
N ARG A 60 -18.29 6.29 14.21
CA ARG A 60 -19.48 6.48 13.37
C ARG A 60 -19.07 6.64 11.91
N THR A 61 -19.78 5.95 11.02
CA THR A 61 -19.65 6.07 9.56
C THR A 61 -21.05 6.14 8.96
N GLN A 62 -21.28 7.10 8.07
CA GLN A 62 -22.56 7.23 7.37
C GLN A 62 -22.29 7.65 5.92
N ALA A 63 -22.68 6.80 4.98
CA ALA A 63 -22.67 7.15 3.57
C ALA A 63 -24.01 7.79 3.18
N PRO A 64 -24.05 8.76 2.24
CA PRO A 64 -25.29 9.32 1.74
C PRO A 64 -26.24 8.22 1.22
N GLY A 65 -27.48 8.19 1.71
CA GLY A 65 -28.47 7.18 1.34
C GLY A 65 -28.38 5.85 2.11
N TYR A 66 -27.47 5.72 3.07
CA TYR A 66 -27.32 4.52 3.91
C TYR A 66 -27.54 4.85 5.39
N PRO A 67 -27.96 3.87 6.21
CA PRO A 67 -28.02 4.05 7.66
C PRO A 67 -26.62 4.28 8.24
N GLU A 68 -26.57 4.90 9.42
CA GLU A 68 -25.32 5.00 10.18
C GLU A 68 -24.83 3.62 10.61
N ARG A 69 -23.51 3.49 10.71
CA ARG A 69 -22.82 2.26 11.11
C ARG A 69 -21.69 2.61 12.05
N TRP A 70 -21.44 1.75 13.01
CA TRP A 70 -20.39 1.92 14.00
C TRP A 70 -19.29 0.88 13.76
N ILE A 71 -18.09 1.32 13.41
CA ILE A 71 -16.97 0.43 13.06
C ILE A 71 -15.97 0.39 14.21
N LEU A 72 -15.59 -0.81 14.64
CA LEU A 72 -14.65 -1.00 15.75
C LEU A 72 -13.29 -0.38 15.42
N ILE A 73 -12.74 0.32 16.39
CA ILE A 73 -11.37 0.81 16.32
C ILE A 73 -10.47 -0.26 16.92
N VAL A 74 -9.63 -0.86 16.08
CA VAL A 74 -8.75 -1.97 16.48
C VAL A 74 -7.62 -1.49 17.41
N ASN A 75 -7.08 -0.30 17.15
CA ASN A 75 -5.96 0.29 17.90
C ASN A 75 -6.33 1.65 18.50
N PRO A 76 -7.32 1.70 19.41
CA PRO A 76 -7.81 2.96 19.99
C PRO A 76 -6.77 3.65 20.89
N GLN A 77 -5.67 2.97 21.25
CA GLN A 77 -4.58 3.55 22.04
C GLN A 77 -3.89 4.73 21.32
N GLN A 78 -3.90 4.77 19.99
CA GLN A 78 -3.41 5.92 19.22
C GLN A 78 -4.27 7.18 19.42
N LEU A 79 -5.49 7.01 19.96
CA LEU A 79 -6.42 8.06 20.30
C LEU A 79 -6.46 8.33 21.82
N GLY A 80 -5.56 7.72 22.59
CA GLY A 80 -5.56 7.83 24.06
C GLY A 80 -6.65 7.00 24.76
N LEU A 81 -7.28 6.07 24.05
CA LEU A 81 -8.37 5.23 24.55
C LEU A 81 -7.86 3.84 24.93
N PRO A 82 -8.54 3.14 25.88
CA PRO A 82 -8.11 1.83 26.33
C PRO A 82 -8.20 0.78 25.21
N ARG A 83 -7.39 -0.28 25.31
CA ARG A 83 -7.43 -1.42 24.39
C ARG A 83 -8.83 -2.07 24.42
N PRO A 84 -9.43 -2.42 23.27
CA PRO A 84 -10.71 -3.13 23.26
C PRO A 84 -10.51 -4.54 23.84
N PRO A 85 -11.45 -5.06 24.64
CA PRO A 85 -11.41 -6.44 25.08
C PRO A 85 -11.60 -7.42 23.91
N SER A 86 -11.25 -8.69 24.15
CA SER A 86 -11.54 -9.77 23.21
C SER A 86 -13.04 -9.95 23.05
N GLY A 87 -13.52 -10.05 21.81
CA GLY A 87 -14.93 -10.29 21.51
C GLY A 87 -15.74 -9.05 21.12
N CYS A 88 -15.11 -7.88 20.99
CA CYS A 88 -15.79 -6.74 20.38
C CYS A 88 -16.22 -7.07 18.93
N PRO A 89 -17.50 -6.93 18.58
CA PRO A 89 -17.93 -7.07 17.19
C PRO A 89 -17.25 -6.02 16.31
N GLY A 90 -16.90 -6.38 15.07
CA GLY A 90 -16.25 -5.43 14.16
C GLY A 90 -17.16 -4.27 13.74
N MET A 91 -18.48 -4.47 13.77
CA MET A 91 -19.48 -3.50 13.36
C MET A 91 -20.75 -3.57 14.23
N MET A 92 -21.43 -2.44 14.39
CA MET A 92 -22.77 -2.28 14.98
C MET A 92 -23.66 -1.37 14.13
#